data_AF-A0A218QQE9-F1
#
_entry.id   AF-A0A218QQE9-F1
#
_cell.length_a   1.000
_cell.length_b   1.000
_cell.length_c   1.000
_cell.angle_alpha   90.00
_cell.angle_beta   90.00
_cell.angle_gamma   90.00
#
_symmetry.space_group_name_H-M   'P 1'
#
loop_
_entity.id
_entity.type
_entity.pdbx_description
1 polymer ?
#
loop_
_entity_poly.entity_id
_entity_poly.type
_entity_poly.pdbx_seq_one_letter_code
_entity_poly.pdbx_strand_id
1 'polypeptide(L)'
;MKRAFRKYHRMIAIAVFLPLTVSVVTGISMTLTDQWFHQPELTGFLIKVHTGEIFGLAAIYPILQGLGLIGLIVTGLSMTGLFSQVYKPKK
;
A
#
# COMPACT_ATOMS: atom_id res chain seq x y z
N MET A 1 2.52 -18.78 15.47
CA MET A 1 2.23 -18.11 14.17
C MET A 1 1.60 -16.73 14.32
N LYS A 2 0.40 -16.59 14.90
CA LYS A 2 -0.31 -15.28 15.01
C LYS A 2 0.50 -14.14 15.67
N ARG A 3 1.32 -14.42 16.69
CA ARG A 3 2.19 -13.41 17.34
C ARG A 3 3.31 -12.90 16.40
N ALA A 4 3.92 -13.78 15.62
CA ALA A 4 4.96 -13.40 14.66
C ALA A 4 4.38 -12.57 13.51
N PHE A 5 3.21 -12.98 12.98
CA PHE A 5 2.50 -12.22 11.95
C PHE A 5 2.09 -10.82 12.43
N ARG A 6 1.64 -10.68 13.68
CA ARG A 6 1.41 -9.34 14.29
C ARG A 6 2.67 -8.49 14.35
N LYS A 7 3.81 -9.07 14.72
CA LYS A 7 5.09 -8.35 14.78
C LYS A 7 5.52 -7.86 13.40
N TYR A 8 5.53 -8.76 12.41
CA TYR A 8 5.91 -8.42 11.04
C TYR A 8 4.93 -7.44 10.39
N HIS A 9 3.62 -7.65 10.55
CA HIS A 9 2.60 -6.73 10.05
C HIS A 9 2.83 -5.31 10.59
N ARG A 10 3.11 -5.15 11.88
CA ARG A 10 3.39 -3.84 12.47
C ARG A 10 4.63 -3.18 11.86
N MET A 11 5.71 -3.95 11.65
CA MET A 11 6.93 -3.41 11.04
C MET A 11 6.72 -2.99 9.59
N ILE A 12 6.08 -3.84 8.79
CA ILE A 12 5.75 -3.54 7.39
C ILE A 12 4.80 -2.35 7.32
N ALA A 13 3.80 -2.29 8.19
CA ALA A 13 2.82 -1.21 8.21
C ALA A 13 3.50 0.13 8.47
N ILE A 14 4.39 0.21 9.46
CA ILE A 14 5.13 1.45 9.75
C ILE A 14 5.98 1.89 8.54
N ALA A 15 6.66 0.95 7.88
CA ALA A 15 7.51 1.26 6.74
C ALA A 15 6.74 1.66 5.47
N VAL A 16 5.58 1.04 5.23
CA VAL A 16 4.85 1.11 3.96
C VAL A 16 3.65 2.06 4.02
N PHE A 17 3.15 2.40 5.21
CA PHE A 17 1.98 3.27 5.36
C PHE A 17 2.17 4.62 4.68
N LEU A 18 3.25 5.34 4.99
CA LEU A 18 3.50 6.67 4.44
C LEU A 18 3.67 6.64 2.91
N PRO A 19 4.51 5.76 2.33
CA PRO A 19 4.58 5.56 0.89
C PRO A 19 3.20 5.29 0.25
N LEU A 20 2.41 4.36 0.80
CA LEU A 20 1.08 4.04 0.24
C LEU A 20 0.12 5.23 0.31
N THR A 21 0.12 5.98 1.41
CA THR A 21 -0.68 7.21 1.54
C THR A 21 -0.30 8.20 0.44
N VAL A 22 1.00 8.43 0.22
CA VAL A 22 1.47 9.30 -0.86
C VAL A 22 0.98 8.81 -2.22
N SER A 23 1.09 7.50 -2.51
CA SER A 23 0.62 6.95 -3.78
C SER A 23 -0.89 7.08 -3.98
N VAL A 24 -1.71 6.89 -2.93
CA VAL A 24 -3.17 7.08 -3.02
C VAL A 24 -3.52 8.55 -3.24
N VAL A 25 -2.93 9.46 -2.45
CA VAL A 25 -3.18 10.90 -2.57
C VAL A 25 -2.78 11.40 -3.96
N THR A 26 -1.57 11.09 -4.41
CA THR A 26 -1.10 11.48 -5.74
C THR A 26 -1.90 10.84 -6.87
N GLY A 27 -2.31 9.58 -6.73
CA GLY A 27 -3.19 8.89 -7.66
C GLY A 27 -4.51 9.63 -7.89
N ILE A 28 -5.19 10.00 -6.79
CA ILE A 28 -6.42 10.78 -6.82
C ILE A 28 -6.16 12.18 -7.40
N SER A 29 -5.09 12.84 -6.94
CA SER A 29 -4.72 14.18 -7.40
C SER A 29 -4.44 14.23 -8.91
N MET A 30 -3.81 13.20 -9.49
CA MET A 30 -3.56 13.15 -10.93
C MET A 30 -4.86 13.21 -11.74
N THR A 31 -5.91 12.49 -11.32
CA THR A 31 -7.22 12.55 -11.99
C THR A 31 -7.83 13.95 -11.88
N LEU A 32 -7.74 14.58 -10.71
CA LEU A 32 -8.22 15.96 -10.51
C LEU A 32 -7.46 16.95 -11.42
N THR A 33 -6.13 16.89 -11.41
CA THR A 33 -5.31 17.87 -12.14
C THR A 33 -5.36 17.68 -13.64
N ASP A 34 -5.40 16.44 -14.10
CA ASP A 34 -5.44 16.11 -15.53
C ASP A 34 -6.85 16.31 -16.11
N GLN A 35 -7.87 15.69 -15.51
CA GLN A 35 -9.21 15.67 -16.12
C GLN A 35 -10.05 16.90 -15.78
N TRP A 36 -9.90 17.48 -14.59
CA TRP A 36 -10.78 18.57 -14.16
C TRP A 36 -10.11 19.92 -14.38
N PHE A 37 -8.86 20.06 -13.92
CA PHE A 37 -8.13 21.33 -13.98
C PHE A 37 -7.28 21.52 -15.24
N HIS A 38 -7.07 20.47 -16.04
CA HIS A 38 -6.28 20.50 -17.27
C HIS A 38 -4.89 21.13 -17.05
N GLN A 39 -4.21 20.74 -15.96
CA GLN A 39 -2.90 21.24 -15.55
C GLN A 39 -1.80 20.19 -15.80
N PRO A 40 -1.29 20.04 -17.04
CA PRO A 40 -0.37 18.96 -17.40
C PRO A 40 0.97 19.03 -16.67
N GLU A 41 1.46 20.24 -16.35
CA GLU A 41 2.71 20.41 -15.59
C GLU A 41 2.58 19.86 -14.17
N LEU A 42 1.46 20.17 -13.50
CA LEU A 42 1.17 19.67 -12.17
C LEU A 42 0.94 18.14 -12.18
N THR A 43 0.23 17.62 -13.18
CA THR A 43 0.10 16.16 -13.39
C THR A 43 1.47 15.51 -13.56
N GLY A 44 2.37 16.11 -14.36
CA GLY A 44 3.75 15.62 -14.54
C GLY A 44 4.55 15.60 -13.24
N PHE A 45 4.42 16.64 -12.41
CA PHE A 45 5.04 16.65 -11.07
C PHE A 45 4.46 15.55 -10.16
N LEU A 46 3.14 15.37 -10.14
CA LEU A 46 2.48 14.33 -9.36
C LEU A 46 2.92 12.93 -9.78
N ILE A 47 3.13 12.69 -11.07
CA ILE A 47 3.68 11.42 -11.58
C ILE A 47 5.06 11.16 -10.99
N LYS A 48 5.96 12.16 -10.98
CA LYS A 48 7.32 12.02 -10.42
C LYS A 48 7.30 11.71 -8.92
N VAL A 49 6.37 12.29 -8.17
CA VAL A 49 6.17 11.99 -6.75
C VAL A 49 5.59 10.59 -6.58
N HIS A 50 4.57 10.22 -7.37
CA HIS A 50 3.87 8.95 -7.31
C HIS A 50 4.79 7.75 -7.61
N THR A 51 5.69 7.90 -8.58
CA THR A 51 6.67 6.88 -8.97
C THR A 51 7.91 6.89 -8.07
N GLY A 52 8.11 7.91 -7.24
CA GLY A 52 9.34 8.09 -6.49
C GLY A 52 10.54 8.50 -7.35
N GLU A 53 10.30 8.99 -8.58
CA GLU A 53 11.34 9.53 -9.47
C GLU A 53 12.09 10.70 -8.85
N ILE A 54 11.43 11.50 -7.99
CA ILE A 54 12.08 12.57 -7.23
C ILE A 54 13.25 12.09 -6.36
N PHE A 55 13.28 10.80 -6.01
CA PHE A 55 14.36 10.16 -5.25
C PHE A 55 15.24 9.24 -6.11
N GLY A 56 15.03 9.20 -7.43
CA GLY A 56 15.70 8.27 -8.34
C GLY A 56 15.24 6.82 -8.19
N LEU A 57 14.07 6.58 -7.59
CA LEU A 57 13.59 5.23 -7.24
C LEU A 57 12.52 4.70 -8.19
N ALA A 58 12.26 5.35 -9.32
CA ALA A 58 11.15 5.04 -10.24
C ALA A 58 11.05 3.55 -10.63
N ALA A 59 12.19 2.87 -10.78
CA ALA A 59 12.23 1.45 -11.15
C ALA A 59 11.86 0.48 -10.00
N ILE A 60 12.15 0.85 -8.74
CA ILE A 60 12.00 -0.05 -7.58
C ILE A 60 10.84 0.35 -6.67
N TYR A 61 10.49 1.64 -6.62
CA TYR A 61 9.51 2.17 -5.69
C TYR A 61 8.12 1.55 -5.90
N PRO A 62 7.58 1.42 -7.14
CA PRO A 62 6.30 0.72 -7.35
C PRO A 62 6.33 -0.75 -6.92
N ILE A 63 7.47 -1.43 -7.09
CA ILE A 63 7.65 -2.83 -6.67
C ILE A 63 7.61 -2.93 -5.15
N LEU A 64 8.33 -2.05 -4.44
CA LEU A 64 8.32 -2.00 -2.98
C LEU A 64 6.93 -1.72 -2.43
N GLN A 65 6.19 -0.81 -3.06
CA GLN A 65 4.80 -0.51 -2.73
C GLN A 65 3.90 -1.73 -2.89
N GLY A 66 3.99 -2.41 -4.03
CA GLY A 66 3.20 -3.62 -4.30
C GLY A 66 3.51 -4.76 -3.32
N LEU A 67 4.79 -5.04 -3.08
CA LEU A 67 5.22 -6.07 -2.13
C LEU A 67 4.80 -5.74 -0.69
N GLY A 68 4.95 -4.48 -0.30
CA GLY A 68 4.51 -3.98 1.01
C GLY A 68 3.00 -4.16 1.21
N LEU A 69 2.20 -3.78 0.21
CA LEU A 69 0.74 -3.95 0.24
C LEU A 69 0.34 -5.43 0.30
N ILE A 70 0.93 -6.28 -0.54
CA ILE A 70 0.67 -7.74 -0.52
C ILE A 70 1.01 -8.32 0.86
N GLY A 71 2.17 -7.94 1.41
CA GLY A 71 2.59 -8.35 2.74
C GLY A 71 1.59 -7.95 3.82
N LEU A 72 1.08 -6.71 3.77
CA LEU A 72 0.05 -6.21 4.68
C LEU A 72 -1.28 -6.95 4.55
N ILE A 73 -1.72 -7.24 3.32
CA ILE A 73 -2.96 -7.99 3.07
C ILE A 73 -2.84 -9.41 3.63
N VAL A 74 -1.78 -10.14 3.25
CA VAL A 74 -1.58 -11.54 3.68
C VAL A 74 -1.50 -11.62 5.20
N THR A 75 -0.66 -10.79 5.82
CA THR A 75 -0.51 -10.78 7.27
C THR A 75 -1.78 -10.28 7.97
N GLY A 76 -2.45 -9.25 7.45
CA GLY A 76 -3.71 -8.72 7.98
C GLY A 76 -4.82 -9.76 7.99
N LEU A 77 -5.11 -10.37 6.84
CA LEU A 77 -6.16 -11.39 6.69
C LEU A 77 -5.90 -12.63 7.55
N SER A 78 -4.64 -13.03 7.72
CA SER A 78 -4.31 -14.16 8.60
C SER A 78 -4.64 -13.89 10.09
N MET A 79 -4.82 -12.62 10.47
CA MET A 79 -5.11 -12.18 11.84
C MET A 79 -6.60 -11.92 12.09
N THR A 80 -7.42 -11.70 11.06
CA THR A 80 -8.86 -11.40 11.21
C THR A 80 -9.69 -12.58 11.69
N GLY A 81 -9.16 -13.80 11.62
CA GLY A 81 -9.90 -15.01 12.00
C GLY A 81 -10.88 -15.50 10.93
N LEU A 82 -10.92 -14.87 9.75
CA LEU A 82 -11.75 -15.32 8.61
C LEU A 82 -11.49 -16.78 8.21
N PHE A 83 -10.29 -17.30 8.48
CA PHE A 83 -9.90 -18.68 8.21
C PHE A 83 -9.89 -19.58 9.46
N SER A 84 -10.42 -19.12 10.61
CA SER A 84 -10.51 -19.99 11.78
C SER A 84 -11.64 -21.00 11.57
N GLN A 85 -11.29 -22.29 11.57
CA GLN A 85 -12.28 -23.37 11.55
C GLN A 85 -13.20 -23.21 12.76
N VAL A 86 -14.50 -23.02 12.51
CA VAL A 86 -15.53 -23.09 13.55
C VAL A 86 -15.51 -24.51 14.11
N TYR A 87 -14.98 -24.67 15.32
CA TYR A 87 -14.95 -25.95 16.01
C TYR A 87 -16.41 -26.41 16.24
N LYS A 88 -16.83 -27.48 15.55
CA LYS A 88 -18.06 -28.20 15.90
C LYS A 88 -17.70 -29.26 16.96
N PRO A 89 -18.18 -29.14 18.21
CA PRO A 89 -17.99 -30.22 19.18
C PRO A 89 -18.66 -31.50 18.67
N LYS A 90 -17.98 -32.64 18.76
CA LYS A 90 -18.62 -33.96 18.57
C LYS A 90 -19.64 -34.13 19.71
N LYS A 91 -20.90 -34.36 19.33
CA LYS A 91 -21.93 -34.87 20.23
C LYS A 91 -21.63 -36.31 20.61
#